data_AF-A0A4C1XVG1-F1
#
_entry.id   AF-A0A4C1XVG1-F1
#
_cell.length_a   1.000
_cell.length_b   1.000
_cell.length_c   1.000
_cell.angle_alpha   90.00
_cell.angle_beta   90.00
_cell.angle_gamma   90.00
#
_symmetry.space_group_name_H-M   'P 1'
#
loop_
_entity.id
_entity.type
_entity.pdbx_description
1 polymer ?
#
loop_
_entity_poly.entity_id
_entity_poly.type
_entity_poly.pdbx_seq_one_letter_code
_entity_poly.pdbx_strand_id
1 'polypeptide(L)'
;MRLGFLIADCPPTTKTITNWQKVSAALEEIDTPTLNNIPNDIVSTDDIDNAIGALTNHITTVVESSSRTVPANSHRRELPGDVIQLIRDKNALCVERANTPHVRIGPVRAPSNVR
;
A
#
# COMPACT_ATOMS: atom_id res chain seq x y z
N MET A 1 41.53 27.22 4.54
CA MET A 1 40.21 27.47 3.90
C MET A 1 39.85 26.27 3.03
N ARG A 2 38.88 25.45 3.43
CA ARG A 2 37.97 24.66 2.57
C ARG A 2 36.86 24.14 3.48
N LEU A 3 35.80 24.94 3.61
CA LEU A 3 34.54 24.53 4.23
C LEU A 3 33.60 24.18 3.07
N GLY A 4 33.29 22.92 2.89
CA GLY A 4 32.49 22.44 1.79
C GLY A 4 32.57 20.93 1.69
N PHE A 5 31.91 20.24 2.63
CA PHE A 5 31.61 18.84 2.46
C PHE A 5 30.14 18.61 2.79
N LEU A 6 29.38 18.61 1.70
CA LEU A 6 28.18 17.84 1.41
C LEU A 6 27.05 17.95 2.42
N ILE A 7 26.00 18.62 1.98
CA ILE A 7 24.61 18.29 2.27
C ILE A 7 24.51 16.77 2.10
N ALA A 8 24.73 16.03 3.18
CA ALA A 8 24.45 14.62 3.22
C ALA A 8 22.93 14.55 3.07
N ASP A 9 22.48 14.01 1.93
CA ASP A 9 21.11 13.62 1.69
C ASP A 9 20.67 12.68 2.82
N CYS A 10 20.18 13.29 3.90
CA CYS A 10 19.60 12.57 5.02
C CYS A 10 18.27 12.03 4.51
N PRO A 11 18.05 10.70 4.51
CA PRO A 11 16.76 10.17 4.11
C PRO A 11 15.69 10.80 5.00
N PRO A 12 14.55 11.24 4.42
CA PRO A 12 13.55 11.98 5.15
C PRO A 12 13.15 11.21 6.41
N THR A 13 13.34 11.85 7.57
CA THR A 13 13.10 11.24 8.89
C THR A 13 11.62 11.01 9.16
N THR A 14 10.75 11.59 8.34
CA THR A 14 9.30 11.47 8.41
C THR A 14 8.68 11.22 7.04
N LYS A 15 7.60 10.45 7.01
CA LYS A 15 6.77 10.23 5.82
C LYS A 15 5.33 10.65 6.10
N THR A 16 4.64 11.15 5.07
CA THR A 16 3.21 11.45 5.13
C THR A 16 2.42 10.18 4.80
N ILE A 17 1.46 9.84 5.64
CA ILE A 17 0.48 8.79 5.37
C ILE A 17 -0.89 9.45 5.30
N THR A 18 -1.64 9.15 4.24
CA THR A 18 -3.00 9.62 4.04
C THR A 18 -3.98 8.49 4.35
N ASN A 19 -5.01 8.78 5.15
CA ASN A 19 -6.12 7.87 5.36
C ASN A 19 -7.11 7.99 4.19
N TRP A 20 -6.98 7.09 3.21
CA TRP A 20 -7.82 7.10 2.02
C TRP A 20 -9.31 6.82 2.30
N GLN A 21 -9.66 6.07 3.34
CA GLN A 21 -11.07 5.85 3.69
C GLN A 21 -11.73 7.15 4.18
N LYS A 22 -11.00 7.95 4.95
CA LYS A 22 -11.46 9.28 5.40
C LYS A 22 -11.57 10.25 4.22
N VAL A 23 -10.63 10.22 3.28
CA VAL A 23 -10.70 11.00 2.03
C VAL A 23 -11.93 10.61 1.23
N SER A 24 -12.19 9.31 1.01
CA SER A 24 -13.37 8.86 0.28
C SER A 24 -14.68 9.32 0.93
N ALA A 25 -14.81 9.17 2.25
CA ALA A 25 -16.02 9.60 2.96
C ALA A 25 -16.23 11.13 2.88
N ALA A 26 -15.16 11.92 2.99
CA ALA A 26 -15.24 13.38 2.91
C ALA A 26 -15.52 13.90 1.50
N LEU A 27 -15.09 13.17 0.45
CA LEU A 27 -15.39 13.52 -0.94
C LEU A 27 -16.80 13.08 -1.38
N GLU A 28 -17.39 12.09 -0.71
CA GLU A 28 -18.79 11.70 -0.92
C GLU A 28 -19.77 12.75 -0.35
N GLU A 29 -19.32 13.56 0.60
CA GLU A 29 -20.08 14.66 1.18
C GLU A 29 -20.15 15.84 0.20
N ILE A 30 -21.25 15.92 -0.55
CA ILE A 30 -21.49 16.94 -1.58
C ILE A 30 -21.92 18.31 -1.02
N ASP A 31 -22.39 18.39 0.23
CA ASP A 31 -22.94 19.62 0.84
C ASP A 31 -21.88 20.56 1.44
N THR A 32 -20.64 20.47 0.95
CA THR A 32 -19.55 21.29 1.50
C THR A 32 -19.62 22.74 1.00
N PRO A 33 -19.49 23.75 1.90
CA PRO A 33 -19.57 25.17 1.54
C PRO A 33 -18.63 25.61 0.41
N THR A 34 -17.49 24.93 0.27
CA THR A 34 -16.48 25.23 -0.75
C THR A 34 -16.96 24.91 -2.17
N LEU A 35 -17.84 23.92 -2.34
CA LEU A 35 -18.39 23.54 -3.65
C LEU A 35 -19.60 24.40 -4.04
N ASN A 36 -20.24 25.08 -3.08
CA ASN A 36 -21.37 25.99 -3.34
C ASN A 36 -20.97 27.25 -4.13
N ASN A 37 -19.67 27.54 -4.25
CA ASN A 37 -19.16 28.63 -5.08
C ASN A 37 -18.94 28.21 -6.55
N ILE A 38 -19.17 26.94 -6.90
CA ILE A 38 -19.09 26.46 -8.28
C ILE A 38 -20.41 26.78 -8.99
N PRO A 39 -20.40 27.54 -10.09
CA PRO A 39 -21.62 27.84 -10.83
C PRO A 39 -22.18 26.58 -11.49
N ASN A 40 -23.51 26.45 -11.49
CA ASN A 40 -24.21 25.31 -12.11
C ASN A 40 -24.12 25.30 -13.64
N ASP A 41 -23.86 26.45 -14.26
CA ASP A 41 -23.65 26.59 -15.69
C ASP A 41 -22.24 27.14 -15.93
N ILE A 42 -21.50 26.53 -16.84
CA ILE A 42 -20.13 26.92 -17.18
C ILE A 42 -20.19 27.57 -18.55
N VAL A 43 -20.26 28.90 -18.56
CA VAL A 43 -20.47 29.68 -19.79
C VAL A 43 -19.19 30.38 -20.22
N SER A 44 -18.37 30.80 -19.25
CA SER A 44 -17.12 31.53 -19.46
C SER A 44 -15.89 30.68 -19.12
N THR A 45 -14.73 31.09 -19.65
CA THR A 45 -13.43 30.59 -19.19
C THR A 45 -13.18 30.94 -17.73
N ASP A 46 -13.66 32.09 -17.25
CA ASP A 46 -13.55 32.45 -15.83
C ASP A 46 -14.32 31.48 -14.93
N ASP A 47 -15.45 30.94 -15.40
CA ASP A 47 -16.22 29.93 -14.66
C ASP A 47 -15.44 28.60 -14.58
N ILE A 48 -14.73 28.24 -15.64
CA ILE A 48 -13.84 27.07 -15.68
C ILE A 48 -12.73 27.24 -14.64
N ASP A 49 -12.04 28.38 -14.65
CA ASP A 49 -10.93 28.65 -13.73
C ASP A 49 -11.40 28.66 -12.27
N ASN A 50 -12.55 29.26 -12.01
CA ASN A 50 -13.17 29.26 -10.68
C ASN A 50 -13.56 27.85 -10.22
N ALA A 51 -14.17 27.04 -11.09
CA ALA A 51 -14.56 25.67 -10.76
C ALA A 51 -13.33 24.78 -10.48
N ILE A 52 -12.28 24.90 -11.29
CA ILE A 52 -11.01 24.20 -11.08
C ILE A 52 -10.40 24.62 -9.74
N GLY A 53 -10.37 25.93 -9.45
CA GLY A 53 -9.85 26.46 -8.19
C GLY A 53 -10.61 25.92 -6.97
N ALA A 54 -11.94 25.98 -7.01
CA ALA A 54 -12.80 25.49 -5.92
C ALA A 54 -12.60 23.99 -5.66
N LEU A 55 -12.60 23.17 -6.72
CA LEU A 55 -12.41 21.73 -6.61
C LEU A 55 -11.00 21.38 -6.10
N THR A 56 -9.96 22.04 -6.63
CA THR A 56 -8.57 21.83 -6.22
C THR A 56 -8.37 22.18 -4.75
N ASN A 57 -8.95 23.28 -4.29
CA ASN A 57 -8.87 23.70 -2.89
C ASN A 57 -9.58 22.70 -1.97
N HIS A 58 -10.75 22.21 -2.38
CA HIS A 58 -11.50 21.21 -1.63
C HIS A 58 -10.71 19.90 -1.49
N ILE A 59 -10.23 19.34 -2.61
CA ILE A 59 -9.43 18.09 -2.61
C ILE A 59 -8.17 18.26 -1.77
N THR A 60 -7.44 19.37 -1.94
CA THR A 60 -6.24 19.67 -1.15
C THR A 60 -6.54 19.65 0.35
N THR A 61 -7.61 20.34 0.76
CA THR A 61 -8.03 20.42 2.18
C THR A 61 -8.43 19.06 2.74
N VAL A 62 -9.19 18.25 1.98
CA VAL A 62 -9.60 16.90 2.40
C VAL A 62 -8.40 15.97 2.55
N VAL A 63 -7.48 16.01 1.60
CA VAL A 63 -6.26 15.20 1.63
C VAL A 63 -5.36 15.61 2.80
N GLU A 64 -5.17 16.92 3.02
CA GLU A 64 -4.33 17.44 4.10
C GLU A 64 -4.91 17.09 5.48
N SER A 65 -6.22 17.32 5.69
CA SER A 65 -6.92 16.99 6.94
C SER A 65 -7.05 15.48 7.22
N SER A 66 -6.85 14.64 6.20
CA SER A 66 -6.82 13.18 6.28
C SER A 66 -5.40 12.61 6.30
N SER A 67 -4.40 13.48 6.23
CA SER A 67 -2.99 13.11 6.26
C SER A 67 -2.38 13.31 7.63
N ARG A 68 -1.35 12.51 7.91
CA ARG A 68 -0.55 12.62 9.11
C ARG A 68 0.90 12.30 8.80
N THR A 69 1.80 13.04 9.42
CA THR A 69 3.23 12.76 9.42
C THR A 69 3.57 11.67 10.43
N VAL A 70 4.30 10.65 9.99
CA VAL A 70 4.82 9.59 10.86
C VAL A 70 6.34 9.46 10.69
N PRO A 71 7.08 8.99 11.71
CA PRO A 71 8.49 8.70 11.56
C PRO A 71 8.72 7.69 10.43
N ALA A 72 9.66 7.99 9.53
CA ALA A 72 10.02 7.11 8.41
C ALA A 72 10.69 5.83 8.93
N ASN A 73 11.43 5.96 10.04
CA ASN A 73 11.91 4.85 10.85
C ASN A 73 10.76 4.31 11.72
N SER A 74 9.84 3.57 11.10
CA SER A 74 9.29 2.44 11.84
C SER A 74 10.51 1.61 12.23
N HIS A 75 10.84 1.54 13.52
CA HIS A 75 11.70 0.48 14.01
C HIS A 75 11.01 -0.82 13.58
N ARG A 76 11.37 -1.32 12.39
CA ARG A 76 11.04 -2.64 11.93
C ARG A 76 11.66 -3.52 12.99
N ARG A 77 10.81 -3.91 13.94
CA ARG A 77 11.21 -4.72 15.07
C ARG A 77 11.75 -5.98 14.45
N GLU A 78 13.06 -6.18 14.52
CA GLU A 78 13.64 -7.41 14.02
C GLU A 78 12.92 -8.55 14.72
N LEU A 79 12.50 -9.54 13.93
CA LEU A 79 11.88 -10.72 14.50
C LEU A 79 12.93 -11.39 15.39
N PRO A 80 12.57 -11.84 16.59
CA PRO A 80 13.42 -12.69 17.40
C PRO A 80 14.00 -13.85 16.56
N GLY A 81 15.25 -14.22 16.81
CA GLY A 81 16.00 -15.15 15.94
C GLY A 81 15.34 -16.53 15.81
N ASP A 82 14.66 -16.98 16.87
CA ASP A 82 13.82 -18.19 16.91
C ASP A 82 12.66 -18.12 15.92
N VAL A 83 11.98 -16.97 15.80
CA VAL A 83 10.89 -16.77 14.84
C VAL A 83 11.41 -16.79 13.41
N ILE A 84 12.58 -16.19 13.15
CA ILE A 84 13.22 -16.22 11.83
C ILE A 84 13.60 -17.66 11.46
N GLN A 85 14.17 -18.41 12.40
CA GLN A 85 14.56 -19.81 12.19
C GLN A 85 13.34 -20.68 11.89
N LEU A 86 12.26 -20.52 12.66
CA LEU A 86 11.01 -21.26 12.43
C LEU A 86 10.41 -21.00 11.04
N ILE A 87 10.46 -19.77 10.54
CA ILE A 87 10.00 -19.44 9.18
C ILE A 87 10.86 -20.15 8.13
N ARG A 88 12.19 -20.17 8.32
CA ARG A 88 13.12 -20.87 7.41
C ARG A 88 12.86 -22.37 7.40
N ASP A 89 12.72 -22.99 8.57
CA ASP A 89 12.48 -24.43 8.72
C ASP A 89 11.15 -24.83 8.08
N LYS A 90 10.10 -24.03 8.31
CA LYS A 90 8.78 -24.29 7.71
C LYS A 90 8.81 -24.14 6.19
N ASN A 91 9.52 -23.14 5.67
CA ASN A 91 9.68 -22.96 4.23
C ASN A 91 10.48 -24.11 3.60
N ALA A 92 11.53 -24.59 4.26
CA ALA A 92 12.32 -25.74 3.81
C ALA A 92 11.47 -27.02 3.74
N LEU A 93 10.67 -27.28 4.78
CA LEU A 93 9.74 -28.40 4.81
C LEU A 93 8.69 -28.32 3.68
N CYS A 94 8.14 -27.13 3.42
CA CYS A 94 7.20 -26.93 2.31
C CYS A 94 7.85 -27.23 0.95
N VAL A 95 9.12 -26.85 0.76
CA VAL A 95 9.88 -27.16 -0.46
C VAL A 95 10.14 -28.67 -0.59
N GLU A 96 10.51 -29.35 0.49
CA GLU A 96 10.70 -30.81 0.49
C GLU A 96 9.40 -31.57 0.13
N ARG A 97 8.26 -31.12 0.67
CA ARG A 97 6.94 -31.68 0.36
C ARG A 97 6.47 -31.40 -1.06
N ALA A 98 6.91 -30.30 -1.67
CA ALA A 98 6.62 -30.01 -3.08
C ALA A 98 7.45 -30.87 -4.04
N ASN A 99 8.65 -31.27 -3.61
CA ASN A 99 9.60 -32.05 -4.42
C ASN A 99 9.46 -33.57 -4.24
N THR A 100 8.56 -34.04 -3.39
CA THR A 100 8.29 -35.47 -3.22
C THR A 100 7.46 -35.99 -4.40
N PRO A 101 7.95 -36.95 -5.19
CA PRO A 101 7.18 -37.52 -6.29
C PRO A 101 5.92 -38.17 -5.73
N HIS A 102 4.75 -37.81 -6.25
CA HIS A 102 3.53 -38.56 -5.98
C HIS A 102 3.76 -40.01 -6.46
N VAL A 103 3.83 -40.95 -5.51
CA VAL A 103 3.89 -42.39 -5.82
C VAL A 103 2.58 -42.73 -6.53
N ARG A 104 2.62 -42.86 -7.86
CA ARG A 104 1.52 -43.46 -8.63
C ARG A 104 1.53 -44.95 -8.31
N ILE A 105 0.74 -45.34 -7.31
CA ILE A 105 0.40 -46.74 -7.07
C ILE A 105 -0.39 -47.20 -8.30
N GLY A 106 0.29 -47.92 -9.20
CA GLY A 106 -0.34 -48.54 -10.36
C GLY A 106 -1.30 -49.68 -9.95
N PRO A 107 -2.19 -50.15 -10.84
CA PRO A 107 -3.18 -51.16 -10.48
C PRO A 107 -2.49 -52.48 -10.11
N VAL A 108 -2.86 -53.03 -8.95
CA VAL A 108 -2.40 -54.36 -8.49
C VAL A 108 -2.81 -55.42 -9.52
N ARG A 109 -1.83 -56.10 -10.12
CA ARG A 109 -2.07 -57.19 -11.07
C ARG A 109 -2.41 -58.47 -10.29
N ALA A 110 -3.56 -59.06 -10.58
CA ALA A 110 -4.00 -60.33 -10.00
C ALA A 110 -3.08 -61.49 -10.45
N PRO A 111 -2.85 -62.50 -9.57
CA PRO A 111 -1.94 -63.61 -9.87
C PRO A 111 -2.55 -64.51 -10.95
N SER A 112 -1.77 -64.81 -11.98
CA SER A 112 -2.16 -65.70 -13.07
C SER A 112 -2.13 -67.15 -12.60
N ASN A 113 -3.29 -67.82 -12.63
CA ASN A 113 -3.39 -69.24 -12.37
C ASN A 113 -2.80 -70.03 -13.56
N VAL A 114 -1.78 -70.85 -13.28
CA VAL A 114 -1.19 -71.81 -14.21
C VAL A 114 -2.09 -73.04 -14.29
N ARG A 115 -2.39 -73.50 -15.51
CA ARG A 115 -3.15 -74.72 -15.80
C ARG A 115 -2.20 -75.90 -15.96
#